data_AF-A0A1M3Q038-F1
#
_entry.id   AF-A0A1M3Q038-F1
#
_cell.length_a   1.000
_cell.length_b   1.000
_cell.length_c   1.000
_cell.angle_alpha   90.00
_cell.angle_beta   90.00
_cell.angle_gamma   90.00
#
_symmetry.space_group_name_H-M   'P 1'
#
loop_
_entity.id
_entity.type
_entity.pdbx_description
1 polymer ?
#
loop_
_entity_poly.entity_id
_entity_poly.type
_entity_poly.pdbx_seq_one_letter_code
_entity_poly.pdbx_strand_id
1 'polypeptide(L)'
;MYRRTIGMIMATFLFATAAYAHTDEGTKWSGFCGSDLAKPQPCAIRDKVGGDGQHDLQFSFGGKTSNFVGKNNSAWWIGGLNGRPAMGYEVSRGHTVYSTTDLKETFEWCDKLSSDGYCR
;
A
#
# COMPACT_ATOMS: atom_id res chain seq x y z
N MET A 1 -31.98 21.04 -65.05
CA MET A 1 -32.48 19.79 -64.42
C MET A 1 -31.51 18.66 -64.73
N TYR A 2 -30.67 18.23 -63.78
CA TYR A 2 -30.48 16.81 -63.37
C TYR A 2 -29.43 16.73 -62.24
N ARG A 3 -29.89 16.22 -61.09
CA ARG A 3 -29.11 15.78 -59.91
C ARG A 3 -28.36 14.48 -60.25
N ARG A 4 -27.22 14.22 -59.59
CA ARG A 4 -27.05 13.06 -58.66
C ARG A 4 -25.62 12.97 -58.09
N THR A 5 -25.51 13.44 -56.86
CA THR A 5 -24.88 12.86 -55.67
C THR A 5 -23.93 11.67 -55.86
N ILE A 6 -22.65 11.86 -55.51
CA ILE A 6 -21.69 10.78 -55.20
C ILE A 6 -21.62 10.66 -53.68
N GLY A 7 -22.17 9.58 -53.13
CA GLY A 7 -22.07 9.25 -51.71
C GLY A 7 -20.71 8.61 -51.41
N MET A 8 -19.95 9.23 -50.51
CA MET A 8 -18.68 8.72 -50.01
C MET A 8 -18.97 7.95 -48.72
N ILE A 9 -18.78 6.63 -48.75
CA ILE A 9 -18.92 5.75 -47.58
C ILE A 9 -17.64 5.86 -46.76
N MET A 10 -17.69 6.56 -45.61
CA MET A 10 -16.64 6.48 -44.58
C MET A 10 -16.77 5.13 -43.87
N ALA A 11 -15.75 4.28 -44.00
CA ALA A 11 -15.58 3.11 -43.15
C ALA A 11 -14.85 3.54 -41.87
N THR A 12 -15.59 3.67 -40.78
CA THR A 12 -15.04 3.86 -39.44
C THR A 12 -14.50 2.52 -38.92
N PHE A 13 -13.17 2.38 -38.90
CA PHE A 13 -12.51 1.28 -38.19
C PHE A 13 -12.59 1.53 -36.67
N LEU A 14 -13.50 0.81 -36.02
CA LEU A 14 -13.56 0.72 -34.56
C LEU A 14 -12.38 -0.13 -34.07
N PHE A 15 -11.31 0.51 -33.62
CA PHE A 15 -10.30 -0.14 -32.79
C PHE A 15 -10.90 -0.33 -31.38
N ALA A 16 -11.34 -1.55 -31.09
CA ALA A 16 -11.68 -1.95 -29.73
C ALA A 16 -10.37 -2.05 -28.93
N THR A 17 -10.04 -1.00 -28.18
CA THR A 17 -9.00 -1.06 -27.15
C THR A 17 -9.50 -1.96 -26.03
N ALA A 18 -9.02 -3.21 -26.00
CA ALA A 18 -9.16 -4.08 -24.84
C ALA A 18 -8.47 -3.39 -23.65
N ALA A 19 -9.26 -2.87 -22.72
CA ALA A 19 -8.74 -2.38 -21.45
C ALA A 19 -8.23 -3.59 -20.67
N TYR A 20 -6.91 -3.80 -20.67
CA TYR A 20 -6.26 -4.70 -19.73
C TYR A 20 -6.51 -4.14 -18.33
N ALA A 21 -7.44 -4.76 -17.60
CA ALA A 21 -7.57 -4.55 -16.18
C ALA A 21 -6.30 -5.09 -15.52
N HIS A 22 -5.28 -4.25 -15.37
CA HIS A 22 -4.18 -4.52 -14.45
C HIS A 22 -4.78 -4.57 -13.05
N THR A 23 -4.99 -5.78 -12.54
CA THR A 23 -5.20 -5.99 -11.11
C THR A 23 -3.90 -5.64 -10.42
N ASP A 24 -3.78 -4.38 -10.00
CA ASP A 24 -2.66 -3.90 -9.21
C ASP A 24 -2.78 -4.52 -7.81
N GLU A 25 -2.18 -5.70 -7.66
CA GLU A 25 -2.16 -6.46 -6.41
C GLU A 25 -1.22 -5.85 -5.35
N GLY A 26 -0.56 -4.74 -5.69
CA GLY A 26 0.48 -4.14 -4.87
C GLY A 26 1.79 -4.94 -4.86
N THR A 27 2.86 -4.29 -4.41
CA THR A 27 4.15 -4.93 -4.18
C THR A 27 4.06 -5.79 -2.93
N LYS A 28 4.67 -6.99 -2.97
CA LYS A 28 4.64 -7.95 -1.84
C LYS A 28 6.05 -8.24 -1.36
N TRP A 29 6.26 -8.25 -0.05
CA TRP A 29 7.51 -8.67 0.58
C TRP A 29 7.27 -9.30 1.96
N SER A 30 8.33 -9.80 2.56
CA SER A 30 8.32 -10.38 3.90
C SER A 30 9.13 -9.53 4.86
N GLY A 31 8.79 -9.60 6.15
CA GLY A 31 9.58 -9.00 7.22
C GLY A 31 9.17 -9.58 8.56
N PHE A 32 9.31 -8.78 9.60
CA PHE A 32 8.84 -9.07 10.94
C PHE A 32 7.94 -7.95 11.42
N CYS A 33 6.85 -8.30 12.08
CA CYS A 33 5.83 -7.36 12.52
C CYS A 33 5.53 -7.57 14.01
N GLY A 34 5.37 -6.50 14.76
CA GLY A 34 5.01 -6.48 16.17
C GLY A 34 3.83 -5.56 16.43
N SER A 35 2.98 -5.93 17.38
CA SER A 35 1.89 -5.07 17.88
C SER A 35 2.03 -4.87 19.37
N ASP A 36 1.78 -3.64 19.83
CA ASP A 36 1.76 -3.24 21.23
C ASP A 36 2.98 -3.76 22.01
N LEU A 37 4.16 -3.62 21.40
CA LEU A 37 5.46 -4.04 21.95
C LEU A 37 5.62 -5.56 22.15
N ALA A 38 4.72 -6.37 21.60
CA ALA A 38 4.88 -7.81 21.57
C ALA A 38 6.09 -8.20 20.71
N LYS A 39 6.66 -9.38 21.01
CA LYS A 39 7.79 -9.92 20.25
C LYS A 39 7.44 -10.01 18.76
N PRO A 40 8.24 -9.42 17.85
CA PRO A 40 7.96 -9.46 16.43
C PRO A 40 7.87 -10.90 15.89
N GLN A 41 6.96 -11.09 14.95
CA GLN A 41 6.71 -12.37 14.27
C GLN A 41 6.92 -12.22 12.77
N PRO A 42 7.29 -13.29 12.05
CA PRO A 42 7.34 -13.25 10.59
C PRO A 42 6.02 -12.76 10.01
N CYS A 43 6.10 -11.82 9.08
CA CYS A 43 4.93 -11.21 8.46
C CYS A 43 5.04 -11.10 6.95
N ALA A 44 3.89 -11.23 6.28
CA ALA A 44 3.73 -10.92 4.88
C ALA A 44 3.19 -9.50 4.74
N ILE A 45 3.80 -8.71 3.86
CA ILE A 45 3.52 -7.30 3.66
C ILE A 45 3.06 -7.10 2.22
N ARG A 46 1.96 -6.36 2.04
CA ARG A 46 1.46 -5.92 0.75
C ARG A 46 1.38 -4.40 0.77
N ASP A 47 1.88 -3.76 -0.26
CA ASP A 47 1.80 -2.31 -0.45
C ASP A 47 1.20 -1.97 -1.78
N LYS A 48 0.04 -1.31 -1.73
CA LYS A 48 -0.57 -0.75 -2.92
C LYS A 48 -0.40 0.76 -2.90
N VAL A 49 0.30 1.30 -3.89
CA VAL A 49 0.54 2.74 -4.02
C VAL A 49 -0.47 3.33 -5.00
N GLY A 50 -1.29 4.27 -4.52
CA GLY A 50 -2.19 5.06 -5.34
C GLY A 50 -1.46 6.11 -6.19
N GLY A 51 -2.13 6.62 -7.22
CA GLY A 51 -1.55 7.64 -8.12
C GLY A 51 -1.21 8.97 -7.45
N ASP A 52 -1.70 9.20 -6.23
CA ASP A 52 -1.44 10.38 -5.40
C ASP A 52 -0.34 10.15 -4.33
N GLY A 53 0.36 9.00 -4.40
CA GLY A 53 1.39 8.59 -3.45
C GLY A 53 0.85 8.05 -2.11
N GLN A 54 -0.46 7.80 -1.99
CA GLN A 54 -1.01 7.13 -0.83
C GLN A 54 -0.67 5.64 -0.87
N HIS A 55 -0.16 5.10 0.23
CA HIS A 55 0.06 3.67 0.41
C HIS A 55 -1.10 3.05 1.17
N ASP A 56 -1.56 1.89 0.71
CA ASP A 56 -2.41 0.95 1.44
C ASP A 56 -1.54 -0.27 1.79
N LEU A 57 -0.96 -0.20 2.99
CA LEU A 57 -0.07 -1.20 3.56
C LEU A 57 -0.87 -2.20 4.37
N GLN A 58 -0.77 -3.47 4.02
CA GLN A 58 -1.35 -4.58 4.76
C GLN A 58 -0.25 -5.50 5.29
N PHE A 59 -0.29 -5.76 6.59
CA PHE A 59 0.65 -6.62 7.30
C PHE A 59 -0.09 -7.83 7.88
N SER A 60 0.28 -9.03 7.47
CA SER A 60 -0.34 -10.30 7.92
C SER A 60 0.64 -11.14 8.72
N PHE A 61 0.32 -11.43 9.98
CA PHE A 61 1.22 -12.10 10.94
C PHE A 61 0.42 -12.69 12.10
N GLY A 62 0.84 -13.83 12.64
CA GLY A 62 0.23 -14.41 13.84
C GLY A 62 -1.29 -14.63 13.77
N GLY A 63 -1.84 -14.86 12.57
CA GLY A 63 -3.30 -14.96 12.34
C GLY A 63 -4.07 -13.65 12.41
N LYS A 64 -3.37 -12.51 12.42
CA LYS A 64 -3.91 -11.16 12.48
C LYS A 64 -3.52 -10.37 11.23
N THR A 65 -4.22 -9.26 11.02
CA THR A 65 -3.91 -8.27 10.00
C THR A 65 -3.90 -6.87 10.60
N SER A 66 -2.84 -6.12 10.34
CA SER A 66 -2.79 -4.67 10.58
C SER A 66 -2.75 -3.96 9.24
N ASN A 67 -3.52 -2.88 9.09
CA ASN A 67 -3.53 -2.06 7.87
C ASN A 67 -3.14 -0.63 8.20
N PHE A 68 -2.20 -0.08 7.45
CA PHE A 68 -1.87 1.35 7.48
C PHE A 68 -2.19 1.98 6.13
N VAL A 69 -3.02 3.02 6.13
CA VAL A 69 -3.34 3.78 4.92
C VAL A 69 -2.85 5.20 5.12
N GLY A 70 -1.88 5.66 4.32
CA GLY A 70 -1.29 6.98 4.52
C GLY A 70 -0.23 7.35 3.49
N LYS A 71 0.35 8.52 3.68
CA LYS A 71 1.43 9.03 2.81
C LYS A 71 2.75 9.03 3.55
N ASN A 72 3.80 8.64 2.83
CA ASN A 72 5.16 8.88 3.25
C ASN A 72 5.52 10.36 2.97
N ASN A 73 6.10 11.01 3.97
CA ASN A 73 6.72 12.32 3.85
C ASN A 73 8.13 12.25 4.44
N SER A 74 9.07 11.70 3.66
CA SER A 74 10.44 11.43 4.08
C SER A 74 10.47 10.42 5.25
N ALA A 75 11.02 10.80 6.41
CA ALA A 75 11.10 9.92 7.57
C ALA A 75 9.76 9.72 8.31
N TRP A 76 8.71 10.46 7.94
CA TRP A 76 7.43 10.45 8.63
C TRP A 76 6.32 9.87 7.77
N TRP A 77 5.36 9.23 8.42
CA TRP A 77 4.13 8.74 7.81
C TRP A 77 2.93 9.40 8.48
N ILE A 78 1.94 9.79 7.68
CA ILE A 78 0.69 10.38 8.17
C ILE A 78 -0.46 9.64 7.53
N GLY A 79 -1.41 9.17 8.34
CA GLY A 79 -2.52 8.38 7.84
C GLY A 79 -3.38 7.79 8.93
N GLY A 80 -3.78 6.53 8.74
CA GLY A 80 -4.52 5.76 9.74
C GLY A 80 -4.03 4.33 9.88
N LEU A 81 -3.95 3.86 11.12
CA LEU A 81 -3.66 2.48 11.51
C LEU A 81 -4.99 1.82 11.92
N ASN A 82 -5.38 0.75 11.23
CA ASN A 82 -6.63 0.02 11.48
C ASN A 82 -7.87 0.94 11.55
N GLY A 83 -7.89 1.96 10.68
CA GLY A 83 -8.98 2.93 10.57
C GLY A 83 -8.95 4.06 11.60
N ARG A 84 -7.96 4.11 12.48
CA ARG A 84 -7.77 5.19 13.46
C ARG A 84 -6.68 6.15 12.99
N PRO A 85 -6.80 7.47 13.20
CA PRO A 85 -5.74 8.42 12.88
C PRO A 85 -4.42 8.00 13.52
N ALA A 86 -3.35 8.00 12.74
CA ALA A 86 -2.05 7.50 13.15
C ALA A 86 -0.91 8.27 12.49
N MET A 87 0.22 8.26 13.18
CA MET A 87 1.50 8.72 12.68
C MET A 87 2.46 7.54 12.62
N GLY A 88 3.42 7.60 11.72
CA GLY A 88 4.56 6.68 11.75
C GLY A 88 5.87 7.38 11.54
N TYR A 89 6.95 6.71 11.89
CA TYR A 89 8.29 7.20 11.70
C TYR A 89 9.25 6.04 11.40
N GLU A 90 10.17 6.30 10.49
CA GLU A 90 11.27 5.39 10.18
C GLU A 90 12.33 5.52 11.27
N VAL A 91 12.49 4.49 12.10
CA VAL A 91 13.48 4.44 13.18
C VAL A 91 14.88 4.28 12.60
N SER A 92 15.00 3.37 11.65
CA SER A 92 16.21 3.05 10.90
C SER A 92 15.79 2.49 9.54
N ARG A 93 16.75 2.36 8.60
CA ARG A 93 16.44 1.85 7.26
C ARG A 93 15.85 0.46 7.34
N GLY A 94 14.61 0.32 6.87
CA GLY A 94 13.88 -0.95 6.92
C GLY A 94 13.18 -1.23 8.25
N HIS A 95 13.06 -0.25 9.17
CA HIS A 95 12.28 -0.35 10.41
C HIS A 95 11.38 0.88 10.56
N THR A 96 10.07 0.65 10.61
CA THR A 96 9.08 1.72 10.83
C THR A 96 8.14 1.35 11.97
N VAL A 97 7.82 2.36 12.78
CA VAL A 97 6.81 2.25 13.84
C VAL A 97 5.63 3.16 13.48
N TYR A 98 4.41 2.63 13.58
CA TYR A 98 3.16 3.38 13.50
C TYR A 98 2.49 3.40 14.88
N SER A 99 1.86 4.50 15.23
CA SER A 99 1.07 4.60 16.46
C SER A 99 -0.16 5.46 16.21
N THR A 100 -1.30 5.06 16.78
CA THR A 100 -2.50 5.87 16.73
C THR A 100 -2.30 7.16 17.53
N THR A 101 -2.94 8.25 17.13
CA THR A 101 -2.77 9.55 17.80
C THR A 101 -3.29 9.55 19.24
N ASP A 102 -4.19 8.62 19.58
CA ASP A 102 -4.67 8.38 20.94
C ASP A 102 -3.78 7.41 21.75
N LEU A 103 -2.68 6.93 21.15
CA LEU A 103 -1.68 6.03 21.72
C LEU A 103 -2.21 4.66 22.18
N LYS A 104 -3.42 4.29 21.75
CA LYS A 104 -4.03 3.01 22.14
C LYS A 104 -3.50 1.82 21.36
N GLU A 105 -2.86 2.06 20.24
CA GLU A 105 -2.32 1.01 19.39
C GLU A 105 -0.97 1.44 18.84
N THR A 106 0.00 0.55 18.94
CA THR A 106 1.32 0.70 18.31
C THR A 106 1.62 -0.53 17.49
N PHE A 107 2.17 -0.32 16.30
CA PHE A 107 2.58 -1.37 15.40
C PHE A 107 3.98 -1.06 14.90
N GLU A 108 4.81 -2.07 14.72
CA GLU A 108 6.10 -1.93 14.08
C GLU A 108 6.31 -3.02 13.03
N TRP A 109 7.11 -2.69 12.01
CA TRP A 109 7.65 -3.68 11.10
C TRP A 109 9.13 -3.44 10.85
N CYS A 110 9.87 -4.52 10.61
CA CYS A 110 11.28 -4.47 10.22
C CYS A 110 11.64 -5.51 9.16
N ASP A 111 12.66 -5.24 8.35
CA ASP A 111 13.19 -6.17 7.34
C ASP A 111 13.98 -7.33 7.97
N LYS A 112 14.55 -7.11 9.16
CA LYS A 112 15.33 -8.09 9.93
C LYS A 112 15.16 -7.90 11.43
N LEU A 113 15.48 -8.96 12.19
CA LEU A 113 15.59 -8.89 13.64
C LEU A 113 17.04 -8.69 14.07
N SER A 114 17.20 -8.01 15.20
CA SER A 114 18.44 -8.00 15.98
C SER A 114 18.71 -9.35 16.66
N SER A 115 19.89 -9.52 17.25
CA SER A 115 20.29 -10.75 17.94
C SER A 115 19.41 -11.10 19.15
N ASP A 116 18.77 -10.11 19.78
CA ASP A 116 17.79 -10.29 20.86
C ASP A 116 16.35 -10.52 20.35
N GLY A 117 16.15 -10.54 19.02
CA GLY A 117 14.88 -10.91 18.40
C GLY A 117 13.85 -9.79 18.35
N TYR A 118 14.30 -8.52 18.32
CA TYR A 118 13.47 -7.32 18.18
C TYR A 118 13.77 -6.59 16.88
N CYS A 119 12.90 -5.64 16.50
CA CYS A 119 13.19 -4.74 15.38
C CYS A 119 14.18 -3.66 15.81
N ARG A 120 15.40 -3.66 15.25
CA ARG A 120 16.45 -2.64 15.45
C ARG A 120 17.40 -2.55 14.27
#